data_AF-A0A1W9W912-F1
#
_entry.id   AF-A0A1W9W912-F1
#
_cell.length_a   1.000
_cell.length_b   1.000
_cell.length_c   1.000
_cell.angle_alpha   90.00
_cell.angle_beta   90.00
_cell.angle_gamma   90.00
#
_symmetry.space_group_name_H-M   'P 1'
#
loop_
_entity.id
_entity.type
_entity.pdbx_description
1 polymer ?
#
loop_
_entity_poly.entity_id
_entity_poly.type
_entity_poly.pdbx_seq_one_letter_code
_entity_poly.pdbx_strand_id
1 'polypeptide(L)'
;MQIKKFRANDTAEALSLIRKEFGSRAVILSSKDVAVGAGVFGFRKKHCVEVTAATDAESTQTVSEPESRPVGKLSLKTRIKDSVAPVSLKGRRRVSHLRGEKSMNGVGRIAVQELEVYSRIFDVPMEVASTRRQLEQSLYNLRRKDVILIDTPGISRNENALLRRIQDLLQSVKSAEIHLLMSATTREKDFKTILNRFKVMNINKLIFTRLDDSTEYGDLLNQLIDTRIPASYFADGPQVPENIEVATLDKLVDLLLKKAHSTKIAAPMTHAGRDNGKRLVYGPYPEKRYAYS
;
A
#
# COMPACT_ATOMS: atom_id res chain seq x y z
N MET A 1 -17.47 -20.99 18.33
CA MET A 1 -16.55 -20.64 17.23
C MET A 1 -16.10 -21.88 16.51
N GLN A 2 -16.50 -22.04 15.25
CA GLN A 2 -15.99 -23.09 14.37
C GLN A 2 -14.88 -22.50 13.50
N ILE A 3 -13.65 -23.00 13.61
CA ILE A 3 -12.51 -22.59 12.78
C ILE A 3 -12.11 -23.77 11.91
N LYS A 4 -11.89 -23.53 10.61
CA LYS A 4 -11.46 -24.57 9.69
C LYS A 4 -10.55 -24.02 8.60
N LYS A 5 -9.64 -24.88 8.14
CA LYS A 5 -8.76 -24.62 7.00
C LYS A 5 -9.36 -25.19 5.73
N PHE A 6 -9.33 -24.40 4.68
CA PHE A 6 -9.82 -24.71 3.34
C PHE A 6 -8.65 -24.66 2.38
N ARG A 7 -8.49 -25.70 1.56
CA ARG A 7 -7.48 -25.74 0.50
C ARG A 7 -8.18 -25.81 -0.84
N ALA A 8 -7.73 -24.98 -1.77
CA ALA A 8 -8.28 -24.91 -3.12
C ALA A 8 -7.19 -24.58 -4.14
N ASN A 9 -7.49 -24.75 -5.43
CA ASN A 9 -6.55 -24.43 -6.51
C ASN A 9 -6.35 -22.92 -6.67
N ASP A 10 -7.35 -22.13 -6.28
CA ASP A 10 -7.29 -20.68 -6.25
C ASP A 10 -8.14 -20.10 -5.11
N THR A 11 -7.99 -18.79 -4.87
CA THR A 11 -8.70 -18.08 -3.81
C THR A 11 -10.21 -18.06 -4.06
N ALA A 12 -10.68 -18.07 -5.31
CA ALA A 12 -12.11 -18.01 -5.61
C ALA A 12 -12.83 -19.32 -5.24
N GLU A 13 -12.20 -20.46 -5.53
CA GLU A 13 -12.64 -21.77 -5.11
C GLU A 13 -12.62 -21.91 -3.58
N ALA A 14 -11.56 -21.42 -2.91
CA ALA A 14 -11.51 -21.41 -1.44
C ALA A 14 -12.66 -20.61 -0.82
N LEU A 15 -12.96 -19.42 -1.35
CA LEU A 15 -14.07 -18.57 -0.90
C LEU A 15 -15.44 -19.23 -1.15
N SER A 16 -15.59 -19.98 -2.24
CA SER A 16 -16.80 -20.73 -2.54
C SER A 16 -17.04 -21.85 -1.52
N LEU A 17 -16.00 -22.61 -1.19
CA LEU A 17 -16.05 -23.66 -0.17
C LEU A 17 -16.37 -23.09 1.22
N ILE A 18 -15.74 -21.97 1.59
CA ILE A 18 -16.00 -21.29 2.86
C ILE A 18 -17.44 -20.80 2.93
N ARG A 19 -18.00 -20.21 1.86
CA ARG A 19 -19.41 -19.78 1.85
C ARG A 19 -20.39 -20.93 1.90
N LYS A 20 -20.08 -22.04 1.21
CA LYS A 20 -20.91 -23.24 1.22
C LYS A 20 -20.95 -23.87 2.61
N GLU A 21 -19.84 -23.84 3.34
CA GLU A 21 -19.73 -24.49 4.64
C GLU A 21 -20.11 -23.58 5.81
N PHE A 22 -19.61 -22.34 5.84
CA PHE A 22 -19.76 -21.40 6.98
C PHE A 22 -20.77 -20.27 6.71
N GLY A 23 -21.38 -20.25 5.53
CA GLY A 23 -22.35 -19.23 5.14
C GLY A 23 -21.71 -17.87 4.85
N SER A 24 -22.55 -16.85 4.66
CA SER A 24 -22.12 -15.48 4.34
C SER A 24 -21.43 -14.74 5.50
N ARG A 25 -21.45 -15.32 6.71
CA ARG A 25 -20.92 -14.72 7.95
C ARG A 25 -19.50 -15.19 8.29
N ALA A 26 -18.88 -16.02 7.45
CA ALA A 26 -17.54 -16.51 7.67
C ALA A 26 -16.51 -15.36 7.63
N VAL A 27 -15.61 -15.34 8.61
CA VAL A 27 -14.48 -14.42 8.68
C VAL A 27 -13.22 -15.17 8.28
N ILE A 28 -12.44 -14.62 7.36
CA ILE A 28 -11.14 -15.18 6.96
C ILE A 28 -10.09 -14.70 7.96
N LEU A 29 -9.40 -15.63 8.59
CA LEU A 29 -8.36 -15.36 9.58
C LEU A 29 -6.96 -15.28 8.95
N SER A 30 -6.70 -16.05 7.90
CA SER A 30 -5.40 -16.10 7.22
C SER A 30 -5.55 -16.75 5.84
N SER A 31 -4.76 -16.30 4.86
CA SER A 31 -4.63 -16.89 3.53
C SER A 31 -3.15 -17.00 3.19
N LYS A 32 -2.71 -18.15 2.71
CA LYS A 32 -1.33 -18.34 2.22
C LYS A 32 -1.31 -19.19 0.97
N ASP A 33 -0.38 -18.89 0.08
CA ASP A 33 -0.09 -19.74 -1.07
C ASP A 33 0.75 -20.94 -0.63
N VAL A 34 0.34 -22.13 -1.09
CA VAL A 34 0.99 -23.40 -0.79
C VAL A 34 1.27 -24.11 -2.10
N ALA A 35 2.56 -24.29 -2.42
CA ALA A 35 2.97 -25.14 -3.53
C ALA A 35 2.75 -26.61 -3.14
N VAL A 36 1.95 -27.34 -3.92
CA VAL A 36 1.69 -28.76 -3.69
C VAL A 36 2.44 -29.59 -4.74
N GLY A 37 3.40 -30.40 -4.27
CA GLY A 37 4.15 -31.37 -5.07
C GLY A 37 5.65 -31.40 -4.75
N ALA A 38 6.14 -32.57 -4.30
CA ALA A 38 7.56 -32.91 -4.30
C ALA A 38 7.86 -33.69 -5.59
N GLY A 39 8.85 -33.23 -6.35
CA GLY A 39 9.26 -33.91 -7.57
C GLY A 39 10.16 -35.10 -7.25
N VAL A 40 9.78 -36.29 -7.73
CA VAL A 40 10.68 -37.36 -8.20
C VAL A 40 10.02 -38.09 -9.37
N PHE A 41 9.56 -37.34 -10.39
CA PHE A 41 9.22 -37.76 -11.78
C PHE A 41 8.30 -36.69 -12.42
N GLY A 42 8.86 -35.58 -12.92
CA GLY A 42 8.25 -34.80 -14.02
C GLY A 42 6.90 -34.07 -13.85
N PHE A 43 6.22 -34.05 -12.69
CA PHE A 43 4.92 -33.35 -12.58
C PHE A 43 5.06 -31.89 -12.10
N ARG A 44 4.40 -30.98 -12.85
CA ARG A 44 4.29 -29.51 -12.61
C ARG A 44 3.82 -29.20 -11.18
N LYS A 45 4.54 -28.31 -10.49
CA LYS A 45 4.10 -27.70 -9.22
C LYS A 45 2.74 -27.04 -9.44
N LYS A 46 1.70 -27.48 -8.73
CA LYS A 46 0.39 -26.82 -8.74
C LYS A 46 0.35 -25.80 -7.60
N HIS A 47 -0.06 -24.58 -7.94
CA HIS A 47 -0.33 -23.54 -6.96
C HIS A 47 -1.66 -23.86 -6.28
N CYS A 48 -1.67 -23.93 -4.96
CA CYS A 48 -2.89 -24.02 -4.16
C CYS A 48 -2.89 -22.90 -3.13
N VAL A 49 -4.07 -22.52 -2.64
CA VAL A 49 -4.25 -21.53 -1.57
C VAL A 49 -4.82 -22.24 -0.35
N GLU A 50 -4.24 -22.01 0.82
CA GLU A 50 -4.79 -22.41 2.12
C GLU A 50 -5.40 -21.20 2.81
N VAL A 51 -6.72 -21.22 3.02
CA VAL A 51 -7.48 -20.18 3.69
C VAL A 51 -8.04 -20.71 5.00
N THR A 52 -7.74 -20.05 6.12
CA THR A 52 -8.34 -20.36 7.42
C THR A 52 -9.53 -19.43 7.64
N ALA A 53 -10.72 -19.99 7.87
CA ALA A 53 -11.93 -19.22 8.15
C ALA A 53 -12.54 -19.62 9.49
N ALA A 54 -13.34 -18.74 10.08
CA ALA A 54 -14.09 -18.97 11.30
C ALA A 54 -15.54 -18.48 11.19
N THR A 55 -16.46 -19.13 11.91
CA THR A 55 -17.85 -18.68 12.08
C THR A 55 -18.31 -18.85 13.53
N ASP A 56 -19.07 -17.87 14.02
CA ASP A 56 -19.69 -17.88 15.34
C ASP A 56 -21.20 -17.64 15.22
N ALA A 57 -21.97 -18.54 15.83
CA ALA A 57 -23.32 -18.21 16.29
C ALA A 57 -23.17 -17.14 17.38
N GLU A 58 -23.95 -16.08 17.25
CA GLU A 58 -23.79 -14.78 17.91
C GLU A 58 -23.31 -14.81 19.37
N SER A 59 -22.15 -14.19 19.63
CA SER A 59 -22.01 -13.23 20.73
C SER A 59 -20.75 -12.39 20.57
N THR A 60 -20.94 -11.09 20.78
CA THR A 60 -19.91 -10.10 21.06
C THR A 60 -19.26 -10.43 22.42
N GLN A 61 -17.93 -10.57 22.48
CA GLN A 61 -17.00 -9.97 23.46
C GLN A 61 -15.77 -10.83 23.85
N THR A 62 -14.63 -10.11 23.91
CA THR A 62 -13.51 -10.19 24.88
C THR A 62 -12.59 -11.42 24.93
N VAL A 63 -11.33 -11.18 24.49
CA VAL A 63 -10.16 -11.97 24.89
C VAL A 63 -9.72 -11.50 26.29
N SER A 64 -9.65 -12.42 27.25
CA SER A 64 -9.06 -12.23 28.57
C SER A 64 -7.54 -12.39 28.53
N GLU A 65 -6.80 -11.35 28.95
CA GLU A 65 -5.35 -11.33 29.22
C GLU A 65 -5.18 -11.27 30.76
N PRO A 66 -4.23 -11.99 31.40
CA PRO A 66 -4.08 -11.98 32.85
C PRO A 66 -3.60 -10.61 33.37
N GLU A 67 -4.00 -10.33 34.60
CA GLU A 67 -4.00 -9.00 35.23
C GLU A 67 -2.63 -8.30 35.32
N SER A 68 -2.56 -7.11 34.71
CA SER A 68 -2.10 -5.88 35.38
C SER A 68 -2.68 -4.66 34.64
N ARG A 69 -3.49 -3.84 35.33
CA ARG A 69 -4.27 -2.69 34.80
C ARG A 69 -3.48 -1.36 34.89
N PRO A 70 -3.93 -0.25 34.25
CA PRO A 70 -4.63 -0.13 32.97
C PRO A 70 -4.17 1.10 32.11
N VAL A 71 -4.07 0.96 30.77
CA VAL A 71 -4.41 2.05 29.83
C VAL A 71 -5.14 1.44 28.62
N GLY A 72 -6.32 1.98 28.30
CA GLY A 72 -7.40 1.32 27.58
C GLY A 72 -7.16 0.90 26.12
N LYS A 73 -7.41 -0.39 25.84
CA LYS A 73 -7.51 -0.97 24.48
C LYS A 73 -8.93 -0.88 23.86
N LEU A 74 -9.88 -0.15 24.45
CA LEU A 74 -11.28 -0.07 23.95
C LEU A 74 -11.53 1.03 22.89
N SER A 75 -10.53 1.62 22.23
CA SER A 75 -10.74 2.89 21.48
C SER A 75 -10.05 3.01 20.11
N LEU A 76 -9.86 1.94 19.35
CA LEU A 76 -9.32 2.04 17.98
C LEU A 76 -10.35 1.72 16.90
N LYS A 77 -11.06 0.59 17.01
CA LYS A 77 -12.08 0.20 16.01
C LYS A 77 -13.25 1.17 15.95
N THR A 78 -13.75 1.63 17.11
CA THR A 78 -14.83 2.64 17.18
C THR A 78 -14.36 4.00 16.65
N ARG A 79 -13.11 4.40 16.91
CA ARG A 79 -12.55 5.66 16.40
C ARG A 79 -12.41 5.65 14.87
N ILE A 80 -11.88 4.58 14.27
CA ILE A 80 -11.69 4.50 12.82
C ILE A 80 -13.05 4.54 12.10
N LYS A 81 -14.04 3.80 12.62
CA LYS A 81 -15.40 3.78 12.09
C LYS A 81 -16.01 5.17 11.99
N ASP A 82 -15.89 5.97 13.05
CA ASP A 82 -16.51 7.29 13.12
C ASP A 82 -15.71 8.36 12.37
N SER A 83 -14.39 8.15 12.20
CA SER A 83 -13.49 9.11 11.59
C SER A 83 -13.22 8.91 10.10
N VAL A 84 -13.27 7.69 9.56
CA VAL A 84 -12.79 7.40 8.19
C VAL A 84 -13.88 6.81 7.29
N ALA A 85 -13.91 7.19 6.01
CA ALA A 85 -14.75 6.56 5.00
C ALA A 85 -14.11 6.58 3.59
N PRO A 86 -13.98 5.42 2.91
CA PRO A 86 -13.52 5.38 1.53
C PRO A 86 -14.63 5.68 0.50
N VAL A 87 -14.26 6.39 -0.57
CA VAL A 87 -15.07 6.61 -1.78
C VAL A 87 -14.29 6.09 -2.98
N SER A 88 -14.79 5.08 -3.67
CA SER A 88 -14.15 4.59 -4.90
C SER A 88 -14.72 5.27 -6.14
N LEU A 89 -13.86 5.87 -6.97
CA LEU A 89 -14.23 6.44 -8.26
C LEU A 89 -14.22 5.38 -9.37
N LYS A 90 -15.28 5.33 -10.19
CA LYS A 90 -15.37 4.39 -11.32
C LYS A 90 -14.87 4.97 -12.65
N GLY A 91 -13.84 4.35 -13.20
CA GLY A 91 -13.42 4.53 -14.59
C GLY A 91 -14.40 3.85 -15.54
N ARG A 92 -15.03 4.62 -16.43
CA ARG A 92 -15.74 4.07 -17.61
C ARG A 92 -14.96 4.47 -18.85
N ARG A 93 -14.51 3.51 -19.65
CA ARG A 93 -14.09 3.78 -21.03
C ARG A 93 -15.35 3.82 -21.89
N ARG A 94 -15.56 4.89 -22.67
CA ARG A 94 -16.53 4.85 -23.77
C ARG A 94 -15.87 4.06 -24.90
N VAL A 95 -16.18 2.77 -25.00
CA VAL A 95 -15.97 2.05 -26.26
C VAL A 95 -17.16 2.43 -27.13
N SER A 96 -16.95 3.34 -28.08
CA SER A 96 -17.91 3.54 -29.17
C SER A 96 -17.88 2.27 -30.01
N HIS A 97 -18.86 1.39 -29.83
CA HIS A 97 -19.58 0.64 -30.86
C HIS A 97 -20.73 -0.14 -30.19
N LEU A 98 -21.95 0.32 -30.49
CA LEU A 98 -23.24 -0.35 -30.57
C LEU A 98 -23.59 -1.53 -29.63
N ARG A 99 -24.81 -1.38 -29.08
CA ARG A 99 -25.69 -2.35 -28.39
C ARG A 99 -25.44 -2.55 -26.89
N GLY A 100 -26.55 -2.42 -26.16
CA GLY A 100 -26.59 -2.21 -24.73
C GLY A 100 -26.00 -3.37 -23.94
N GLU A 101 -24.98 -3.06 -23.17
CA GLU A 101 -24.78 -3.58 -21.83
C GLU A 101 -23.82 -2.62 -21.10
N LYS A 102 -24.10 -2.36 -19.82
CA LYS A 102 -23.25 -1.59 -18.92
C LYS A 102 -21.94 -2.37 -18.67
N SER A 103 -21.07 -2.45 -19.67
CA SER A 103 -19.80 -3.17 -19.55
C SER A 103 -18.80 -2.30 -18.79
N MET A 104 -18.75 -2.55 -17.48
CA MET A 104 -17.70 -2.08 -16.59
C MET A 104 -16.54 -3.07 -16.75
N ASN A 105 -15.37 -2.60 -17.20
CA ASN A 105 -14.18 -3.45 -17.38
C ASN A 105 -13.89 -4.24 -16.09
N GLY A 106 -13.56 -5.54 -16.20
CA GLY A 106 -13.39 -6.45 -15.06
C GLY A 106 -12.45 -5.93 -13.97
N VAL A 107 -11.38 -5.23 -14.33
CA VAL A 107 -10.41 -4.64 -13.39
C VAL A 107 -11.06 -3.64 -12.41
N GLY A 108 -11.95 -2.77 -12.90
CA GLY A 108 -12.63 -1.80 -12.04
C GLY A 108 -13.70 -2.42 -11.14
N ARG A 109 -14.23 -3.59 -11.51
CA ARG A 109 -15.12 -4.38 -10.65
C ARG A 109 -14.34 -5.01 -9.49
N ILE A 110 -13.16 -5.55 -9.80
CA ILE A 110 -12.29 -6.19 -8.82
C ILE A 110 -11.81 -5.18 -7.77
N ALA A 111 -11.36 -3.99 -8.20
CA ALA A 111 -10.88 -2.96 -7.27
C ALA A 111 -11.97 -2.50 -6.27
N VAL A 112 -13.21 -2.31 -6.75
CA VAL A 112 -14.34 -1.95 -5.87
C VAL A 112 -14.65 -3.09 -4.89
N GLN A 113 -14.62 -4.35 -5.35
CA GLN A 113 -14.85 -5.51 -4.49
C GLN A 113 -13.77 -5.67 -3.41
N GLU A 114 -12.52 -5.36 -3.74
CA GLU A 114 -11.41 -5.38 -2.79
C GLU A 114 -11.61 -4.32 -1.69
N LEU A 115 -11.94 -3.09 -2.07
CA LEU A 115 -12.28 -2.04 -1.11
C LEU A 115 -13.52 -2.37 -0.28
N GLU A 116 -14.52 -3.05 -0.84
CA GLU A 116 -15.70 -3.51 -0.10
C GLU A 116 -15.32 -4.52 0.99
N VAL A 117 -14.37 -5.42 0.70
CA VAL A 117 -13.83 -6.37 1.69
C VAL A 117 -13.13 -5.62 2.82
N TYR A 118 -12.20 -4.71 2.51
CA TYR A 118 -11.50 -3.94 3.54
C TYR A 118 -12.45 -3.07 4.36
N SER A 119 -13.40 -2.40 3.72
CA SER A 119 -14.37 -1.56 4.41
C SER A 119 -15.21 -2.35 5.41
N ARG A 120 -15.57 -3.60 5.06
CA ARG A 120 -16.25 -4.53 5.97
C ARG A 120 -15.35 -5.00 7.11
N ILE A 121 -14.07 -5.28 6.85
CA ILE A 121 -13.09 -5.67 7.87
C ILE A 121 -12.92 -4.56 8.92
N PHE A 122 -12.83 -3.30 8.47
CA PHE A 122 -12.64 -2.14 9.34
C PHE A 122 -13.95 -1.53 9.86
N ASP A 123 -15.10 -2.06 9.47
CA ASP A 123 -16.44 -1.54 9.82
C ASP A 123 -16.59 -0.04 9.50
N VAL A 124 -16.07 0.39 8.35
CA VAL A 124 -16.16 1.76 7.84
C VAL A 124 -17.18 1.86 6.70
N PRO A 125 -17.97 2.95 6.61
CA PRO A 125 -18.90 3.13 5.51
C PRO A 125 -18.15 3.37 4.20
N MET A 126 -18.55 2.69 3.13
CA MET A 126 -17.97 2.82 1.80
C MET A 126 -18.99 3.32 0.80
N GLU A 127 -18.56 4.25 -0.04
CA GLU A 127 -19.36 4.83 -1.12
C GLU A 127 -18.69 4.60 -2.48
N VAL A 128 -19.49 4.64 -3.56
CA VAL A 128 -18.97 4.44 -4.92
C VAL A 128 -19.56 5.49 -5.86
N ALA A 129 -18.70 6.27 -6.51
CA ALA A 129 -19.11 7.36 -7.39
C ALA A 129 -18.57 7.19 -8.82
N SER A 130 -19.40 7.42 -9.82
CA SER A 130 -19.02 7.39 -11.24
C SER A 130 -19.15 8.75 -11.94
N THR A 131 -19.85 9.69 -11.29
CA THR A 131 -20.20 11.02 -11.82
C THR A 131 -19.99 12.08 -10.75
N ARG A 132 -19.87 13.35 -11.15
CA ARG A 132 -19.70 14.47 -10.23
C ARG A 132 -20.83 14.53 -9.19
N ARG A 133 -22.08 14.45 -9.65
CA ARG A 133 -23.26 14.44 -8.76
C ARG A 133 -23.23 13.30 -7.73
N GLN A 134 -22.77 12.10 -8.14
CA GLN A 134 -22.64 10.99 -7.19
C GLN A 134 -21.54 11.24 -6.17
N LEU A 135 -20.40 11.79 -6.60
CA LEU A 135 -19.31 12.15 -5.68
C LEU A 135 -19.77 13.22 -4.69
N GLU A 136 -20.43 14.28 -5.15
CA GLU A 136 -21.00 15.32 -4.30
C GLU A 136 -21.99 14.75 -3.27
N GLN A 137 -22.85 13.82 -3.68
CA GLN A 137 -23.77 13.14 -2.78
C GLN A 137 -23.03 12.28 -1.73
N SER A 138 -22.02 11.51 -2.15
CA SER A 138 -21.22 10.69 -1.22
C SER A 138 -20.44 11.57 -0.23
N LEU A 139 -19.87 12.69 -0.68
CA LEU A 139 -19.22 13.67 0.19
C LEU A 139 -20.21 14.28 1.19
N TYR A 140 -21.43 14.59 0.77
CA TYR A 140 -22.48 15.06 1.66
C TYR A 140 -22.87 13.99 2.70
N ASN A 141 -23.05 12.73 2.29
CA ASN A 141 -23.38 11.64 3.21
C ASN A 141 -22.29 11.44 4.27
N LEU A 142 -21.03 11.56 3.85
CA LEU A 142 -19.85 11.34 4.67
C LEU A 142 -19.33 12.61 5.37
N ARG A 143 -20.01 13.75 5.26
CA ARG A 143 -19.55 15.07 5.76
C ARG A 143 -19.26 15.14 7.27
N ARG A 144 -19.69 14.14 8.05
CA ARG A 144 -19.45 14.04 9.50
C ARG A 144 -18.21 13.21 9.84
N LYS A 145 -17.52 12.65 8.84
CA LYS A 145 -16.25 11.94 9.00
C LYS A 145 -15.10 12.95 9.07
N ASP A 146 -14.09 12.62 9.85
CA ASP A 146 -12.86 13.42 9.96
C ASP A 146 -12.00 13.32 8.69
N VAL A 147 -12.01 12.14 8.05
CA VAL A 147 -11.22 11.81 6.87
C VAL A 147 -12.07 11.05 5.86
N ILE A 148 -12.04 11.50 4.60
CA ILE A 148 -12.65 10.78 3.47
C ILE A 148 -11.52 10.40 2.51
N LEU A 149 -11.33 9.09 2.29
CA LEU A 149 -10.31 8.57 1.39
C LEU A 149 -10.92 8.35 0.00
N ILE A 150 -10.50 9.11 -1.00
CA ILE A 150 -11.00 8.94 -2.37
C ILE A 150 -10.03 8.05 -3.16
N ASP A 151 -10.42 6.81 -3.41
CA ASP A 151 -9.67 5.90 -4.28
C ASP A 151 -10.01 6.17 -5.75
N THR A 152 -9.00 6.21 -6.60
CA THR A 152 -9.16 6.50 -8.03
C THR A 152 -8.63 5.35 -8.88
N PRO A 153 -9.23 5.07 -10.05
CA PRO A 153 -8.73 4.02 -10.92
C PRO A 153 -7.28 4.27 -11.33
N GLY A 154 -6.47 3.21 -11.33
CA GLY A 154 -5.14 3.24 -11.93
C GLY A 154 -5.18 3.71 -13.39
N ILE A 155 -4.24 4.59 -13.77
CA ILE A 155 -4.22 5.23 -15.08
C ILE A 155 -3.00 4.73 -15.88
N SER A 156 -3.25 3.93 -16.92
CA SER A 156 -2.18 3.45 -17.80
C SER A 156 -1.56 4.59 -18.62
N ARG A 157 -0.35 4.39 -19.15
CA ARG A 157 0.45 5.41 -19.87
C ARG A 157 -0.34 6.21 -20.92
N ASN A 158 -1.23 5.58 -21.66
CA ASN A 158 -1.95 6.19 -22.79
C ASN A 158 -3.38 6.66 -22.45
N GLU A 159 -3.78 6.68 -21.18
CA GLU A 159 -5.15 7.01 -20.75
C GLU A 159 -5.34 8.47 -20.34
N ASN A 160 -4.89 9.42 -21.14
CA ASN A 160 -4.99 10.85 -20.81
C ASN A 160 -6.45 11.34 -20.68
N ALA A 161 -7.40 10.74 -21.40
CA ALA A 161 -8.82 11.05 -21.27
C ALA A 161 -9.38 10.64 -19.89
N LEU A 162 -8.91 9.51 -19.33
CA LEU A 162 -9.31 9.08 -17.99
C LEU A 162 -8.75 10.03 -16.93
N LEU A 163 -7.49 10.45 -17.08
CA LEU A 163 -6.85 11.42 -16.20
C LEU A 163 -7.64 12.74 -16.12
N ARG A 164 -7.99 13.34 -17.27
CA ARG A 164 -8.81 14.55 -17.30
C ARG A 164 -10.19 14.34 -16.68
N ARG A 165 -10.82 13.18 -16.91
CA ARG A 165 -12.11 12.87 -16.29
C ARG A 165 -12.00 12.76 -14.76
N ILE A 166 -10.94 12.14 -14.24
CA ILE A 166 -10.72 12.07 -12.78
C ILE A 166 -10.48 13.49 -12.24
N GLN A 167 -9.68 14.30 -12.93
CA GLN A 167 -9.50 15.71 -12.61
C GLN A 167 -10.85 16.46 -12.54
N ASP A 168 -11.71 16.30 -13.54
CA ASP A 168 -13.04 16.92 -13.60
C ASP A 168 -13.98 16.44 -12.48
N LEU A 169 -13.87 15.18 -12.04
CA LEU A 169 -14.63 14.70 -10.88
C LEU A 169 -14.14 15.37 -9.60
N LEU A 170 -12.82 15.42 -9.41
CA LEU A 170 -12.18 15.93 -8.20
C LEU A 170 -12.27 17.46 -8.06
N GLN A 171 -12.56 18.21 -9.13
CA GLN A 171 -12.84 19.66 -9.03
C GLN A 171 -13.96 20.03 -8.04
N SER A 172 -14.88 19.10 -7.76
CA SER A 172 -15.94 19.31 -6.75
C SER A 172 -15.42 19.26 -5.30
N VAL A 173 -14.19 18.80 -5.09
CA VAL A 173 -13.55 18.65 -3.78
C VAL A 173 -12.74 19.90 -3.48
N LYS A 174 -13.22 20.73 -2.55
CA LYS A 174 -12.63 22.05 -2.25
C LYS A 174 -11.25 22.00 -1.58
N SER A 175 -10.94 20.93 -0.84
CA SER A 175 -9.71 20.81 -0.05
C SER A 175 -9.25 19.35 0.01
N ALA A 176 -8.63 18.87 -1.07
CA ALA A 176 -8.10 17.51 -1.15
C ALA A 176 -6.57 17.50 -1.00
N GLU A 177 -6.06 16.65 -0.12
CA GLU A 177 -4.69 16.16 -0.22
C GLU A 177 -4.65 15.08 -1.32
N ILE A 178 -3.75 15.23 -2.29
CA ILE A 178 -3.64 14.38 -3.48
C ILE A 178 -2.28 13.68 -3.41
N HIS A 179 -2.34 12.39 -3.13
CA HIS A 179 -1.19 11.51 -3.03
C HIS A 179 -0.99 10.77 -4.36
N LEU A 180 0.22 10.83 -4.91
CA LEU A 180 0.62 9.96 -6.02
C LEU A 180 1.28 8.70 -5.45
N LEU A 181 0.70 7.55 -5.76
CA LEU A 181 1.25 6.24 -5.41
C LEU A 181 2.33 5.83 -6.41
N MET A 182 3.54 5.57 -5.92
CA MET A 182 4.71 5.22 -6.73
C MET A 182 5.38 3.96 -6.20
N SER A 183 5.84 3.08 -7.10
CA SER A 183 6.69 1.95 -6.69
C SER A 183 8.09 2.46 -6.35
N ALA A 184 8.68 1.99 -5.25
CA ALA A 184 10.05 2.31 -4.86
C ALA A 184 11.09 1.82 -5.89
N THR A 185 10.72 0.83 -6.70
CA THR A 185 11.54 0.31 -7.82
C THR A 185 11.42 1.13 -9.11
N THR A 186 10.68 2.24 -9.10
CA THR A 186 10.53 3.11 -10.29
C THR A 186 11.83 3.85 -10.56
N ARG A 187 12.43 3.60 -11.72
CA ARG A 187 13.64 4.33 -12.17
C ARG A 187 13.36 5.82 -12.34
N GLU A 188 14.37 6.63 -12.08
CA GLU A 188 14.31 8.09 -12.13
C GLU A 188 13.67 8.67 -13.42
N LYS A 189 14.05 8.15 -14.59
CA LYS A 189 13.50 8.60 -15.88
C LYS A 189 12.00 8.34 -16.01
N ASP A 190 11.55 7.17 -15.59
CA ASP A 190 10.13 6.79 -15.61
C ASP A 190 9.34 7.62 -14.59
N PHE A 191 9.92 7.84 -13.40
CA PHE A 191 9.35 8.71 -12.37
C PHE A 191 9.11 10.13 -12.88
N LYS A 192 10.13 10.77 -13.49
CA LYS A 192 10.01 12.13 -14.06
C LYS A 192 8.90 12.21 -15.12
N THR A 193 8.79 11.17 -15.95
CA THR A 193 7.74 11.06 -16.98
C THR A 193 6.34 10.97 -16.37
N ILE A 194 6.18 10.11 -15.35
CA ILE A 194 4.91 9.94 -14.64
C ILE A 194 4.53 11.24 -13.92
N LEU A 195 5.44 11.82 -13.15
CA LEU A 195 5.16 13.04 -12.40
C LEU A 195 4.74 14.18 -13.33
N ASN A 196 5.45 14.39 -14.44
CA ASN A 196 5.11 15.44 -15.39
C ASN A 196 3.70 15.26 -15.98
N ARG A 197 3.30 14.01 -16.24
CA ARG A 197 1.96 13.69 -16.72
C ARG A 197 0.88 13.99 -15.69
N PHE A 198 1.12 13.66 -14.42
CA PHE A 198 0.14 13.86 -13.35
C PHE A 198 0.17 15.26 -12.73
N LYS A 199 1.02 16.19 -13.20
CA LYS A 199 1.04 17.60 -12.75
C LYS A 199 -0.35 18.26 -12.78
N VAL A 200 -1.20 17.89 -13.74
CA VAL A 200 -2.59 18.40 -13.86
C VAL A 200 -3.45 18.12 -12.62
N MET A 201 -3.06 17.13 -11.80
CA MET A 201 -3.78 16.74 -10.59
C MET A 201 -3.35 17.53 -9.35
N ASN A 202 -2.36 18.44 -9.44
CA ASN A 202 -1.80 19.17 -8.29
C ASN A 202 -1.38 18.24 -7.13
N ILE A 203 -0.58 17.22 -7.45
CA ILE A 203 -0.03 16.28 -6.46
C ILE A 203 0.74 17.05 -5.38
N ASN A 204 0.45 16.75 -4.12
CA ASN A 204 1.08 17.40 -2.97
C ASN A 204 1.77 16.40 -2.03
N LYS A 205 1.54 15.10 -2.18
CA LYS A 205 2.26 14.04 -1.47
C LYS A 205 2.64 12.88 -2.37
N LEU A 206 3.69 12.16 -2.00
CA LEU A 206 4.03 10.85 -2.55
C LEU A 206 3.74 9.75 -1.53
N ILE A 207 3.38 8.57 -2.02
CA ILE A 207 3.41 7.32 -1.26
C ILE A 207 4.31 6.36 -2.02
N PHE A 208 5.30 5.78 -1.35
CA PHE A 208 6.18 4.78 -1.96
C PHE A 208 5.77 3.38 -1.50
N THR A 209 5.45 2.50 -2.43
CA THR A 209 5.11 1.09 -2.19
C THR A 209 6.21 0.16 -2.68
N ARG A 210 6.12 -1.12 -2.31
CA ARG A 210 7.05 -2.17 -2.75
C ARG A 210 8.49 -1.87 -2.33
N LEU A 211 8.67 -1.35 -1.11
CA LEU A 211 9.99 -1.08 -0.55
C LEU A 211 10.79 -2.36 -0.28
N ASP A 212 10.10 -3.46 0.00
CA ASP A 212 10.62 -4.83 0.18
C ASP A 212 11.19 -5.43 -1.12
N ASP A 213 10.72 -4.96 -2.28
CA ASP A 213 11.23 -5.38 -3.60
C ASP A 213 12.52 -4.67 -4.02
N SER A 214 12.98 -3.67 -3.26
CA SER A 214 14.20 -2.93 -3.56
C SER A 214 15.30 -3.20 -2.55
N THR A 215 16.54 -3.23 -3.02
CA THR A 215 17.74 -3.22 -2.17
C THR A 215 18.53 -1.93 -2.29
N GLU A 216 18.05 -1.00 -3.12
CA GLU A 216 18.67 0.28 -3.43
C GLU A 216 17.62 1.38 -3.34
N TYR A 217 17.83 2.32 -2.42
CA TYR A 217 16.87 3.41 -2.15
C TYR A 217 17.42 4.79 -2.54
N GLY A 218 18.54 4.82 -3.27
CA GLY A 218 19.13 6.06 -3.78
C GLY A 218 18.21 6.78 -4.78
N ASP A 219 17.53 6.02 -5.65
CA ASP A 219 16.53 6.58 -6.56
C ASP A 219 15.39 7.25 -5.81
N LEU A 220 14.89 6.63 -4.73
CA LEU A 220 13.83 7.20 -3.90
C LEU A 220 14.29 8.52 -3.26
N LEU A 221 15.51 8.56 -2.71
CA LEU A 221 16.09 9.79 -2.16
C LEU A 221 16.19 10.90 -3.23
N ASN A 222 16.75 10.58 -4.40
CA ASN A 222 16.88 11.54 -5.50
C ASN A 222 15.51 12.06 -5.93
N GLN A 223 14.49 11.20 -6.02
CA GLN A 223 13.13 11.58 -6.39
C GLN A 223 12.50 12.54 -5.37
N LEU A 224 12.71 12.32 -4.08
CA LEU A 224 12.24 13.22 -3.03
C LEU A 224 12.93 14.59 -3.10
N ILE A 225 14.24 14.61 -3.28
CA ILE A 225 15.03 15.86 -3.38
C ILE A 225 14.65 16.64 -4.64
N ASP A 226 14.63 15.99 -5.80
CA ASP A 226 14.37 16.61 -7.11
C ASP A 226 12.98 17.25 -7.15
N THR A 227 11.98 16.56 -6.60
CA THR A 227 10.59 17.02 -6.68
C THR A 227 10.21 18.00 -5.59
N ARG A 228 10.86 17.90 -4.42
CA ARG A 228 10.46 18.57 -3.18
C ARG A 228 9.01 18.26 -2.76
N ILE A 229 8.43 17.17 -3.28
CA ILE A 229 7.12 16.67 -2.85
C ILE A 229 7.37 15.68 -1.71
N PRO A 230 6.86 15.93 -0.50
CA PRO A 230 7.15 15.06 0.63
C PRO A 230 6.45 13.71 0.47
N ALA A 231 7.14 12.64 0.90
CA ALA A 231 6.50 11.36 1.14
C ALA A 231 5.60 11.46 2.37
N SER A 232 4.42 10.84 2.28
CA SER A 232 3.44 10.73 3.35
C SER A 232 3.51 9.36 4.02
N TYR A 233 3.60 8.30 3.20
CA TYR A 233 3.65 6.93 3.65
C TYR A 233 4.65 6.10 2.84
N PHE A 234 5.18 5.09 3.51
CA PHE A 234 6.00 4.01 2.99
C PHE A 234 5.24 2.70 3.16
N ALA A 235 5.32 1.83 2.16
CA ALA A 235 4.73 0.50 2.21
C ALA A 235 5.69 -0.58 1.70
N ASP A 236 5.87 -1.62 2.50
CA ASP A 236 6.90 -2.65 2.38
C ASP A 236 6.34 -4.08 2.40
N GLY A 237 5.08 -4.24 1.99
CA GLY A 237 4.45 -5.54 1.90
C GLY A 237 2.95 -5.46 1.63
N PRO A 238 2.29 -6.63 1.52
CA PRO A 238 0.89 -6.71 1.12
C PRO A 238 -0.12 -6.60 2.28
N GLN A 239 0.30 -6.61 3.54
CA GLN A 239 -0.64 -6.64 4.68
C GLN A 239 -1.11 -5.24 5.07
N VAL A 240 -2.40 -5.11 5.37
CA VAL A 240 -3.03 -3.85 5.78
C VAL A 240 -3.67 -4.03 7.15
N PRO A 241 -3.34 -3.18 8.14
CA PRO A 241 -2.51 -1.96 8.05
C PRO A 241 -1.00 -2.17 8.29
N GLU A 242 -0.54 -3.39 8.53
CA GLU A 242 0.77 -3.68 9.11
C GLU A 242 1.95 -3.21 8.26
N ASN A 243 1.82 -3.24 6.93
CA ASN A 243 2.88 -2.83 6.00
C ASN A 243 2.68 -1.40 5.46
N ILE A 244 1.92 -0.55 6.14
CA ILE A 244 1.77 0.86 5.79
C ILE A 244 2.21 1.71 6.96
N GLU A 245 3.21 2.56 6.72
CA GLU A 245 3.81 3.35 7.78
C GLU A 245 4.03 4.80 7.35
N VAL A 246 3.96 5.72 8.32
CA VAL A 246 4.26 7.14 8.05
C VAL A 246 5.71 7.25 7.59
N ALA A 247 5.91 7.95 6.48
CA ALA A 247 7.23 8.24 5.95
C ALA A 247 7.92 9.29 6.82
N THR A 248 9.07 8.94 7.39
CA THR A 248 9.89 9.81 8.24
C THR A 248 11.32 9.85 7.72
N LEU A 249 12.07 10.89 8.11
CA LEU A 249 13.49 10.99 7.76
C LEU A 249 14.27 9.80 8.33
N ASP A 250 14.02 9.42 9.58
CA ASP A 250 14.70 8.30 10.23
C ASP A 250 14.51 7.00 9.45
N LYS A 251 13.29 6.70 9.01
CA LYS A 251 13.02 5.51 8.19
C LYS A 251 13.70 5.57 6.83
N LEU A 252 13.71 6.75 6.20
CA LEU A 252 14.43 6.94 4.94
C LEU A 252 15.93 6.68 5.13
N VAL A 253 16.51 7.19 6.21
CA VAL A 253 17.91 6.95 6.58
C VAL A 253 18.15 5.47 6.85
N ASP A 254 17.28 4.79 7.60
CA ASP A 254 17.38 3.35 7.85
C ASP A 254 17.32 2.53 6.56
N LEU A 255 16.45 2.89 5.62
CA LEU A 255 16.40 2.25 4.30
C LEU A 255 17.73 2.42 3.55
N LEU A 256 18.31 3.61 3.56
CA LEU A 256 19.60 3.90 2.92
C LEU A 256 20.77 3.19 3.62
N LEU A 257 20.73 3.06 4.95
CA LEU A 257 21.78 2.48 5.78
C LEU A 257 21.65 0.98 6.03
N LYS A 258 20.51 0.33 5.72
CA LYS A 258 20.34 -1.14 5.85
C LYS A 258 21.43 -1.94 5.12
N LYS A 259 22.12 -1.34 4.13
CA LYS A 259 23.29 -1.91 3.44
C LYS A 259 24.64 -1.67 4.18
N ALA A 260 24.72 -0.68 5.05
CA ALA A 260 25.94 -0.29 5.77
C ALA A 260 26.32 -1.25 6.92
N HIS A 261 25.40 -2.07 7.42
CA HIS A 261 25.69 -3.04 8.49
C HIS A 261 26.00 -4.47 8.03
N SER A 262 25.74 -4.82 6.76
CA SER A 262 26.12 -6.13 6.20
C SER A 262 27.47 -6.12 5.49
N THR A 263 28.01 -4.95 5.18
CA THR A 263 29.41 -4.82 4.82
C THR A 263 30.18 -4.74 6.14
N LYS A 264 30.88 -5.83 6.52
CA LYS A 264 32.03 -5.66 7.42
C LYS A 264 32.85 -4.53 6.80
N ILE A 265 32.87 -3.36 7.41
CA ILE A 265 33.87 -2.36 7.08
C ILE A 265 35.17 -3.11 7.31
N ALA A 266 35.82 -3.54 6.22
CA ALA A 266 37.14 -4.12 6.33
C ALA A 266 37.93 -3.06 7.06
N ALA A 267 38.45 -3.42 8.24
CA ALA A 267 39.32 -2.54 9.00
C ALA A 267 40.33 -1.95 8.00
N PRO A 268 40.54 -0.61 7.99
CA PRO A 268 41.37 0.02 6.97
C PRO A 268 42.69 -0.73 6.90
N MET A 269 42.97 -1.36 5.76
CA MET A 269 44.24 -2.03 5.55
C MET A 269 45.29 -0.94 5.63
N THR A 270 46.05 -0.92 6.72
CA THR A 270 47.19 -0.03 6.87
C THR A 270 48.25 -0.50 5.89
N HIS A 271 48.23 0.01 4.66
CA HIS A 271 49.38 -0.05 3.78
C HIS A 271 50.45 0.88 4.40
N ALA A 272 51.35 0.29 5.18
CA ALA A 272 52.56 0.94 5.63
C ALA A 272 53.55 1.04 4.46
N GLY A 273 53.27 1.93 3.50
CA GLY A 273 54.26 2.37 2.52
C GLY A 273 55.22 3.35 3.19
N ARG A 274 56.51 3.03 3.23
CA ARG A 274 57.56 3.98 3.64
C ARG A 274 57.87 4.89 2.45
N ASP A 275 57.67 6.19 2.61
CA ASP A 275 58.34 7.20 1.82
C ASP A 275 59.05 8.18 2.75
N ASN A 276 60.37 8.32 2.57
CA ASN A 276 61.25 9.32 3.17
C ASN A 276 61.00 9.69 4.65
N GLY A 277 61.04 8.69 5.54
CA GLY A 277 61.21 8.91 6.98
C GLY A 277 60.03 9.56 7.72
N LYS A 278 58.87 9.75 7.09
CA LYS A 278 57.65 10.22 7.76
C LYS A 278 56.57 9.15 7.71
N ARG A 279 56.06 8.76 8.88
CA ARG A 279 54.94 7.82 9.04
C ARG A 279 53.65 8.53 8.60
N LEU A 280 53.20 8.30 7.38
CA LEU A 280 51.88 8.74 6.91
C LEU A 280 50.81 7.80 7.48
N VAL A 281 49.97 8.32 8.38
CA VAL A 281 48.78 7.63 8.88
C VAL A 281 47.60 8.08 8.03
N TYR A 282 47.13 7.23 7.12
CA TYR A 282 45.83 7.43 6.48
C TYR A 282 44.75 6.78 7.36
N GLY A 283 44.01 7.60 8.12
CA GLY A 283 42.76 7.20 8.78
C GLY A 283 41.54 7.52 7.88
N PRO A 284 40.38 6.88 8.11
CA PRO A 284 39.20 7.10 7.28
C PRO A 284 38.54 8.42 7.70
N TYR A 285 38.54 9.38 6.77
CA TYR A 285 37.96 10.73 6.85
C TYR A 285 38.72 11.77 7.72
N PRO A 286 39.12 12.91 7.13
CA PRO A 286 39.47 14.07 7.93
C PRO A 286 38.20 14.66 8.55
N GLU A 287 38.18 14.80 9.88
CA GLU A 287 37.22 15.64 10.58
C GLU A 287 37.30 17.07 10.02
N LYS A 288 36.42 17.42 9.08
CA LYS A 288 36.13 18.82 8.82
C LYS A 288 35.27 19.32 9.98
N ARG A 289 35.91 19.92 10.98
CA ARG A 289 35.27 20.82 11.92
C ARG A 289 34.67 21.97 11.12
N TYR A 290 33.34 22.02 11.01
CA TYR A 290 32.65 23.24 10.62
C TYR A 290 32.80 24.21 11.80
N ALA A 291 33.77 25.13 11.70
CA ALA A 291 33.78 26.31 12.55
C ALA A 291 32.70 27.26 12.01
N TYR A 292 31.67 27.50 12.80
CA TYR A 292 30.80 28.66 12.63
C TYR A 292 31.60 29.90 13.09
N SER A 293 31.76 30.85 12.18
CA SER A 293 32.11 32.25 12.47
C SER A 293 31.28 33.12 11.55
#